data_AF-A0A953H1N6-F1
#
_entry.id   AF-A0A953H1N6-F1
#
_cell.length_a   1.000
_cell.length_b   1.000
_cell.length_c   1.000
_cell.angle_alpha   90.00
_cell.angle_beta   90.00
_cell.angle_gamma   90.00
#
_symmetry.space_group_name_H-M   'P 1'
#
loop_
_entity.id
_entity.type
_entity.pdbx_description
1 polymer ?
#
loop_
_entity_poly.entity_id
_entity_poly.type
_entity_poly.pdbx_seq_one_letter_code
_entity_poly.pdbx_strand_id
1 'polypeptide(L)'
;SLGSPFPTPVVWYDKSQITGDTITIGMKERKLEWIEVLHDAFAISEGKIPQRLDQLRGQRMLFTLAHDTIRQVRSEGEAASIYFNYDLENPDGAMRAVCDTMIITFDAGKAAQVETIGGEHLSDWEIVPEQNVQGAEASYRLEGFRRYDRLGNITPSAAQPQTSSVAPASRPLQENSTSQQRR
;
A
#
# COMPACT_ATOMS: atom_id res chain seq x y z
N SER A 1 -0.24 -20.96 8.58
CA SER A 1 0.36 -20.28 9.74
C SER A 1 -0.65 -20.31 10.88
N LEU A 2 -0.29 -20.89 12.04
CA LEU A 2 -1.10 -20.80 13.26
C LEU A 2 -1.01 -19.35 13.76
N GLY A 3 -2.14 -18.65 13.88
CA GLY A 3 -2.17 -17.25 14.30
C GLY A 3 -1.50 -17.05 15.67
N SER A 4 -0.78 -15.94 15.83
CA SER A 4 -0.17 -15.55 17.09
C SER A 4 -1.23 -15.53 18.21
N PRO A 5 -0.95 -16.07 19.41
CA PRO A 5 -1.90 -16.07 20.53
C PRO A 5 -2.11 -14.68 21.13
N PHE A 6 -1.35 -13.67 20.70
CA PHE A 6 -1.44 -12.30 21.19
C PHE A 6 -2.26 -11.42 20.24
N PRO A 7 -3.06 -10.47 20.78
CA PRO A 7 -3.78 -9.52 19.95
C PRO A 7 -2.76 -8.68 19.16
N THR A 8 -3.00 -8.52 17.85
CA THR A 8 -2.18 -7.66 17.00
C THR A 8 -2.28 -6.21 17.50
N PRO A 9 -1.16 -5.55 17.83
CA PRO A 9 -1.14 -4.11 18.08
C PRO A 9 -1.77 -3.32 16.94
N VAL A 10 -2.66 -2.37 17.29
CA VAL A 10 -3.28 -1.45 16.34
C VAL A 10 -3.14 -0.02 16.85
N VAL A 11 -2.50 0.84 16.06
CA VAL A 11 -2.49 2.29 16.28
C VAL A 11 -3.49 2.92 15.32
N TRP A 12 -4.39 3.73 15.85
CA TRP A 12 -5.38 4.47 15.08
C TRP A 12 -5.03 5.96 15.03
N TYR A 13 -5.14 6.55 13.85
CA TYR A 13 -5.00 7.99 13.65
C TYR A 13 -6.02 8.45 12.59
N ASP A 14 -7.02 9.22 13.00
CA ASP A 14 -8.16 9.61 12.16
C ASP A 14 -8.82 8.41 11.43
N LYS A 15 -8.66 8.32 10.11
CA LYS A 15 -9.15 7.25 9.23
C LYS A 15 -8.07 6.25 8.82
N SER A 16 -6.94 6.26 9.52
CA SER A 16 -5.82 5.37 9.26
C SER A 16 -5.60 4.41 10.44
N GLN A 17 -5.12 3.21 10.12
CA GLN A 17 -4.64 2.24 11.10
C GLN A 17 -3.26 1.71 10.72
N ILE A 18 -2.44 1.47 11.72
CA ILE A 18 -1.12 0.88 11.61
C ILE A 18 -1.09 -0.37 12.48
N THR A 19 -0.62 -1.48 11.93
CA THR A 19 -0.54 -2.78 12.60
C THR A 19 0.80 -3.44 12.34
N GLY A 20 1.21 -4.30 13.26
CA GLY A 20 2.38 -5.16 13.14
C GLY A 20 2.55 -5.95 14.43
N ASP A 21 3.55 -6.81 14.52
CA ASP A 21 3.75 -7.62 15.73
C ASP A 21 4.23 -6.77 16.92
N THR A 22 5.06 -5.78 16.66
CA THR A 22 5.57 -4.85 17.67
C THR A 22 5.52 -3.42 17.15
N ILE A 23 4.99 -2.52 17.97
CA ILE A 23 4.97 -1.09 17.68
C ILE A 23 5.70 -0.36 18.80
N THR A 24 6.74 0.39 18.44
CA THR A 24 7.51 1.27 19.33
C THR A 24 7.25 2.72 18.94
N ILE A 25 7.14 3.59 19.93
CA ILE A 25 6.79 5.00 19.72
C ILE A 25 7.83 5.88 20.43
N GLY A 26 8.39 6.82 19.68
CA GLY A 26 9.30 7.83 20.20
C GLY A 26 8.58 9.15 20.45
N MET A 27 8.78 9.70 21.65
CA MET A 27 8.26 11.02 22.00
C MET A 27 9.36 11.91 22.54
N LYS A 28 9.26 13.20 22.23
CA LYS A 28 10.09 14.26 22.81
C LYS A 28 9.19 15.42 23.21
N GLU A 29 9.36 15.92 24.43
CA GLU A 29 8.56 17.05 24.95
C GLU A 29 7.04 16.86 24.75
N ARG A 30 6.57 15.62 24.96
CA ARG A 30 5.16 15.20 24.79
C ARG A 30 4.63 15.28 23.35
N LYS A 31 5.51 15.36 22.36
CA LYS A 31 5.19 15.30 20.93
C LYS A 31 5.69 13.99 20.33
N LEU A 32 4.92 13.43 19.40
CA LEU A 32 5.33 12.24 18.65
C LEU A 32 6.43 12.62 17.66
N GLU A 33 7.55 11.91 17.69
CA GLU A 33 8.66 12.09 16.73
C GLU A 33 8.73 10.94 15.72
N TRP A 34 8.47 9.71 16.17
CA TRP A 34 8.48 8.55 15.28
C TRP A 34 7.61 7.42 15.80
N ILE A 35 7.15 6.57 14.87
CA ILE A 35 6.50 5.29 15.13
C ILE A 35 7.27 4.25 14.33
N GLU A 36 7.75 3.20 14.99
CA GLU A 36 8.39 2.07 14.34
C GLU A 36 7.51 0.83 14.53
N VAL A 37 7.33 0.10 13.44
CA VAL A 37 6.50 -1.10 13.34
C VAL A 37 7.39 -2.23 12.84
N LEU A 38 7.44 -3.32 13.60
CA LEU A 38 8.31 -4.47 13.33
C LEU A 38 7.47 -5.72 13.08
N HIS A 39 7.85 -6.46 12.03
CA HIS A 39 7.26 -7.71 11.54
C HIS A 39 5.79 -7.55 11.12
N ASP A 40 5.48 -7.99 9.89
CA ASP A 40 4.16 -7.84 9.28
C ASP A 40 3.60 -6.40 9.38
N ALA A 41 4.47 -5.40 9.19
CA ALA A 41 4.12 -4.00 9.28
C ALA A 41 3.14 -3.64 8.16
N PHE A 42 1.97 -3.11 8.55
CA PHE A 42 0.89 -2.80 7.63
C PHE A 42 0.23 -1.48 8.02
N ALA A 43 0.02 -0.60 7.04
CA ALA A 43 -0.70 0.64 7.18
C ALA A 43 -1.89 0.65 6.22
N ILE A 44 -3.04 1.09 6.71
CA ILE A 44 -4.27 1.27 5.95
C ILE A 44 -4.74 2.71 6.16
N SER A 45 -5.17 3.37 5.10
CA SER A 45 -5.83 4.68 5.17
C SER A 45 -7.09 4.70 4.31
N GLU A 46 -8.21 5.18 4.86
CA GLU A 46 -9.45 5.30 4.10
C GLU A 46 -9.45 6.56 3.23
N GLY A 47 -9.70 6.40 1.94
CA GLY A 47 -9.89 7.50 1.01
C GLY A 47 -11.26 8.14 1.08
N LYS A 48 -11.59 8.93 0.05
CA LYS A 48 -12.90 9.60 -0.07
C LYS A 48 -14.04 8.61 -0.34
N ILE A 49 -13.75 7.55 -1.11
CA ILE A 49 -14.74 6.56 -1.52
C ILE A 49 -14.66 5.34 -0.59
N PRO A 50 -15.79 4.85 -0.06
CA PRO A 50 -15.82 3.63 0.74
C PRO A 50 -15.13 2.46 0.01
N GLN A 51 -14.45 1.59 0.77
CA GLN A 51 -13.68 0.45 0.25
C GLN A 51 -12.41 0.80 -0.55
N ARG A 52 -12.18 2.05 -0.93
CA ARG A 52 -10.86 2.49 -1.43
C ARG A 52 -9.94 2.76 -0.24
N LEU A 53 -9.11 1.77 0.04
CA LEU A 53 -8.19 1.77 1.16
C LEU A 53 -6.77 1.82 0.63
N ASP A 54 -6.10 2.95 0.82
CA ASP A 54 -4.67 3.03 0.57
C ASP A 54 -3.98 2.08 1.54
N GLN A 55 -3.03 1.31 1.03
CA GLN A 55 -2.35 0.27 1.79
C GLN A 55 -0.84 0.35 1.54
N LEU A 56 -0.08 0.15 2.61
CA LEU A 56 1.37 0.00 2.55
C LEU A 56 1.75 -1.15 3.48
N ARG A 57 2.56 -2.09 3.01
CA ARG A 57 3.11 -3.18 3.83
C ARG A 57 4.62 -3.29 3.70
N GLY A 58 5.23 -3.97 4.66
CA GLY A 58 6.63 -4.37 4.66
C GLY A 58 6.97 -5.21 5.89
N GLN A 59 8.20 -5.69 6.00
CA GLN A 59 8.70 -6.34 7.21
C GLN A 59 8.95 -5.34 8.35
N ARG A 60 9.34 -4.10 8.00
CA ARG A 60 9.52 -3.00 8.96
C ARG A 60 8.98 -1.72 8.37
N MET A 61 8.38 -0.87 9.20
CA MET A 61 7.93 0.45 8.80
C MET A 61 8.32 1.51 9.82
N LEU A 62 8.92 2.62 9.36
CA LEU A 62 9.25 3.77 10.18
C LEU A 62 8.48 4.99 9.69
N PHE A 63 7.65 5.54 10.57
CA PHE A 63 6.99 6.83 10.40
C PHE A 63 7.80 7.89 11.13
N THR A 64 8.17 8.97 10.46
CA THR A 64 8.72 10.16 11.12
C THR A 64 7.68 11.27 11.12
N LEU A 65 7.55 11.95 12.25
CA LEU A 65 6.55 12.96 12.49
C LEU A 65 7.22 14.28 12.86
N ALA A 66 6.61 15.38 12.44
CA ALA A 66 6.95 16.72 12.90
C ALA A 66 5.67 17.53 13.09
N HIS A 67 5.53 18.21 14.22
CA HIS A 67 4.31 18.95 14.57
C HIS A 67 3.05 18.08 14.48
N ASP A 68 3.12 16.86 15.02
CA ASP A 68 2.01 15.88 15.05
C ASP A 68 1.48 15.50 13.65
N THR A 69 2.31 15.66 12.61
CA THR A 69 1.98 15.28 11.23
C THR A 69 3.07 14.39 10.67
N ILE A 70 2.67 13.34 9.94
CA ILE A 70 3.61 12.44 9.26
C ILE A 70 4.36 13.23 8.19
N ARG A 71 5.69 13.08 8.18
CA ARG A 71 6.60 13.70 7.21
C ARG A 71 7.19 12.67 6.27
N GLN A 72 7.50 11.50 6.78
CA GLN A 72 7.99 10.41 5.95
C GLN A 72 7.51 9.08 6.49
N VAL A 73 7.27 8.15 5.56
CA VAL A 73 7.08 6.73 5.86
C VAL A 73 8.12 5.96 5.07
N ARG A 74 8.89 5.11 5.75
CA ARG A 74 9.85 4.19 5.12
C ARG A 74 9.41 2.77 5.42
N SER A 75 9.02 2.03 4.38
CA SER A 75 8.68 0.60 4.45
C SER A 75 9.82 -0.23 3.87
N GLU A 76 10.26 -1.27 4.56
CA GLU A 76 11.40 -2.11 4.20
C GLU A 76 11.03 -3.59 4.22
N GLY A 77 11.71 -4.38 3.39
CA GLY A 77 11.55 -5.82 3.30
C GLY A 77 10.29 -6.18 2.55
N GLU A 78 10.43 -6.38 1.24
CA GLU A 78 9.33 -6.67 0.32
C GLU A 78 8.19 -5.66 0.44
N ALA A 79 8.55 -4.37 0.48
CA ALA A 79 7.59 -3.29 0.55
C ALA A 79 6.59 -3.37 -0.62
N ALA A 80 5.30 -3.28 -0.32
CA ALA A 80 4.26 -3.24 -1.33
C ALA A 80 3.21 -2.20 -0.97
N SER A 81 2.68 -1.52 -1.98
CA SER A 81 1.66 -0.50 -1.81
C SER A 81 0.55 -0.57 -2.85
N ILE A 82 -0.60 -0.03 -2.48
CA ILE A 82 -1.61 0.44 -3.42
C ILE A 82 -2.19 1.77 -2.94
N TYR A 83 -2.27 2.73 -3.85
CA TYR A 83 -2.88 4.04 -3.63
C TYR A 83 -4.00 4.29 -4.64
N PHE A 84 -5.15 4.76 -4.18
CA PHE A 84 -6.27 5.12 -5.05
C PHE A 84 -6.17 6.59 -5.46
N ASN A 85 -6.04 6.84 -6.76
CA ASN A 85 -5.82 8.18 -7.30
C ASN A 85 -7.14 8.89 -7.58
N TYR A 86 -7.07 10.22 -7.53
CA TYR A 86 -8.19 11.10 -7.86
C TYR A 86 -7.68 12.27 -8.70
N ASP A 87 -8.32 12.53 -9.84
CA ASP A 87 -8.17 13.78 -10.57
C ASP A 87 -9.20 14.79 -10.05
N LEU A 88 -8.71 15.80 -9.34
CA LEU A 88 -9.51 16.71 -8.51
C LEU A 88 -10.35 15.94 -7.47
N GLU A 89 -11.60 15.66 -7.80
CA GLU A 89 -12.57 14.93 -6.97
C GLU A 89 -13.04 13.63 -7.64
N ASN A 90 -12.62 13.38 -8.87
CA ASN A 90 -13.03 12.21 -9.64
C ASN A 90 -12.05 11.05 -9.45
N PRO A 91 -12.54 9.82 -9.25
CA PRO A 91 -11.73 8.61 -9.31
C PRO A 91 -10.86 8.52 -10.57
N ASP A 92 -9.56 8.26 -10.39
CA ASP A 92 -8.59 8.09 -11.48
C ASP A 92 -7.76 6.81 -11.31
N GLY A 93 -8.43 5.72 -10.95
CA GLY A 93 -7.81 4.42 -10.80
C GLY A 93 -6.94 4.28 -9.56
N ALA A 94 -5.90 3.45 -9.68
CA ALA A 94 -4.98 3.17 -8.59
C ALA A 94 -3.55 2.96 -9.09
N MET A 95 -2.59 3.14 -8.19
CA MET A 95 -1.18 2.85 -8.43
C MET A 95 -0.74 1.77 -7.46
N ARG A 96 -0.17 0.70 -7.97
CA ARG A 96 0.44 -0.39 -7.19
C ARG A 96 1.94 -0.34 -7.37
N ALA A 97 2.68 -0.66 -6.31
CA ALA A 97 4.12 -0.81 -6.40
C ALA A 97 4.61 -1.90 -5.45
N VAL A 98 5.63 -2.64 -5.88
CA VAL A 98 6.41 -3.57 -5.06
C VAL A 98 7.88 -3.20 -5.19
N CYS A 99 8.64 -3.21 -4.10
CA CYS A 99 10.07 -2.96 -4.06
C CYS A 99 10.70 -3.55 -2.78
N ASP A 100 12.02 -3.46 -2.65
CA ASP A 100 12.67 -3.84 -1.39
C ASP A 100 12.38 -2.79 -0.30
N THR A 101 12.60 -1.52 -0.63
CA THR A 101 12.34 -0.39 0.26
C THR A 101 11.54 0.69 -0.45
N MET A 102 10.50 1.20 0.21
CA MET A 102 9.69 2.32 -0.26
C MET A 102 9.81 3.49 0.73
N ILE A 103 10.12 4.68 0.23
CA ILE A 103 10.19 5.90 1.02
C ILE A 103 9.16 6.88 0.45
N ILE A 104 8.24 7.32 1.32
CA ILE A 104 7.17 8.24 0.95
C ILE A 104 7.33 9.49 1.78
N THR A 105 7.54 10.62 1.12
CA THR A 105 7.63 11.94 1.75
C THR A 105 6.32 12.68 1.59
N PHE A 106 5.85 13.27 2.68
CA PHE A 106 4.57 13.97 2.75
C PHE A 106 4.77 15.48 2.86
N ASP A 107 3.97 16.24 2.10
CA ASP A 107 3.83 17.68 2.24
C ASP A 107 2.36 18.06 2.48
N ALA A 108 2.12 18.90 3.48
CA ALA A 108 0.78 19.27 3.94
C ALA A 108 -0.20 18.08 4.11
N GLY A 109 0.31 16.93 4.57
CA GLY A 109 -0.47 15.70 4.79
C GLY A 109 -0.79 14.90 3.52
N LYS A 110 -0.22 15.27 2.36
CA LYS A 110 -0.36 14.55 1.09
C LYS A 110 0.97 13.93 0.69
N ALA A 111 0.95 12.75 0.08
CA ALA A 111 2.16 12.17 -0.50
C ALA A 111 2.68 13.10 -1.61
N ALA A 112 3.89 13.61 -1.42
CA ALA A 112 4.54 14.56 -2.33
C ALA A 112 5.59 13.87 -3.20
N GLN A 113 6.23 12.83 -2.67
CA GLN A 113 7.27 12.08 -3.37
C GLN A 113 7.25 10.62 -2.91
N VAL A 114 7.41 9.71 -3.88
CA VAL A 114 7.61 8.28 -3.63
C VAL A 114 8.94 7.89 -4.26
N GLU A 115 9.84 7.35 -3.45
CA GLU A 115 11.10 6.77 -3.87
C GLU A 115 11.04 5.26 -3.63
N THR A 116 11.38 4.49 -4.66
CA THR A 116 11.48 3.03 -4.57
C THR A 116 12.94 2.64 -4.72
N ILE A 117 13.43 1.82 -3.81
CA ILE A 117 14.76 1.23 -3.86
C ILE A 117 14.55 -0.27 -4.07
N GLY A 118 15.15 -0.82 -5.12
CA GLY A 118 15.14 -2.23 -5.43
C GLY A 118 16.46 -2.64 -6.09
N GLY A 119 16.86 -3.90 -5.88
CA GLY A 119 17.78 -4.54 -6.83
C GLY A 119 17.13 -4.60 -8.21
N GLU A 120 17.92 -4.77 -9.27
CA GLU A 120 17.57 -4.59 -10.70
C GLU A 120 16.30 -5.33 -11.23
N HIS A 121 15.60 -6.10 -10.39
CA HIS A 121 14.39 -6.87 -10.72
C HIS A 121 13.24 -6.79 -9.69
N LEU A 122 13.34 -5.96 -8.64
CA LEU A 122 12.36 -5.95 -7.54
C LEU A 122 11.42 -4.75 -7.52
N SER A 123 11.68 -3.70 -8.31
CA SER A 123 10.84 -2.51 -8.36
C SER A 123 9.89 -2.55 -9.56
N ASP A 124 8.67 -3.02 -9.33
CA ASP A 124 7.59 -3.00 -10.32
C ASP A 124 6.51 -2.05 -9.85
N TRP A 125 6.10 -1.13 -10.73
CA TRP A 125 4.93 -0.29 -10.52
C TRP A 125 3.90 -0.49 -11.63
N GLU A 126 2.63 -0.43 -11.28
CA GLU A 126 1.50 -0.65 -12.17
C GLU A 126 0.45 0.45 -11.94
N ILE A 127 0.01 1.10 -13.01
CA ILE A 127 -1.22 1.90 -13.00
C ILE A 127 -2.38 0.99 -13.36
N VAL A 128 -3.37 0.94 -12.46
CA VAL A 128 -4.63 0.24 -12.63
C VAL A 128 -5.68 1.25 -13.10
N PRO A 129 -6.21 1.13 -14.33
CA PRO A 129 -7.25 2.04 -14.83
C PRO A 129 -8.51 2.00 -13.96
N GLU A 130 -9.19 3.14 -13.82
CA GLU A 130 -10.41 3.28 -13.01
C GLU A 130 -11.49 2.23 -13.33
N GLN A 131 -11.69 1.92 -14.61
CA GLN A 131 -12.66 0.92 -15.07
C GLN A 131 -12.39 -0.51 -14.54
N ASN A 132 -11.15 -0.79 -14.13
CA ASN A 132 -10.78 -2.07 -13.51
C ASN A 132 -10.88 -2.01 -11.98
N VAL A 133 -10.81 -0.81 -11.39
CA VAL A 133 -10.92 -0.60 -9.94
C VAL A 133 -12.37 -0.62 -9.50
N GLN A 134 -13.24 0.09 -10.22
CA GLN A 134 -14.63 0.30 -9.81
C GLN A 134 -15.39 -1.02 -9.67
N GLY A 135 -15.90 -1.29 -8.46
CA GLY A 135 -16.64 -2.52 -8.14
C GLY A 135 -15.74 -3.73 -7.85
N ALA A 136 -14.42 -3.58 -7.95
CA ALA A 136 -13.42 -4.59 -7.65
C ALA A 136 -12.46 -4.14 -6.52
N GLU A 137 -12.79 -3.11 -5.74
CA GLU A 137 -11.89 -2.51 -4.75
C GLU A 137 -11.30 -3.54 -3.77
N ALA A 138 -12.11 -4.54 -3.38
CA ALA A 138 -11.69 -5.61 -2.48
C ALA A 138 -10.72 -6.63 -3.12
N SER A 139 -10.65 -6.75 -4.45
CA SER A 139 -9.65 -7.62 -5.11
C SER A 139 -8.25 -7.03 -5.06
N TYR A 140 -8.12 -5.75 -4.69
CA TYR A 140 -6.85 -5.04 -4.58
C TYR A 140 -6.31 -4.95 -3.15
N ARG A 141 -6.81 -5.79 -2.23
CA ARG A 141 -6.19 -5.92 -0.90
C ARG A 141 -4.82 -6.57 -1.02
N LEU A 142 -3.81 -5.99 -0.38
CA LEU A 142 -2.49 -6.60 -0.33
C LEU A 142 -2.51 -7.87 0.52
N GLU A 143 -1.57 -8.77 0.27
CA GLU A 143 -1.32 -9.89 1.17
C GLU A 143 -1.09 -9.41 2.61
N GLY A 144 -1.69 -10.11 3.58
CA GLY A 144 -1.63 -9.71 4.99
C GLY A 144 -2.68 -8.68 5.42
N PHE A 145 -3.51 -8.17 4.48
CA PHE A 145 -4.57 -7.22 4.80
C PHE A 145 -5.51 -7.76 5.89
N ARG A 146 -5.54 -7.03 7.01
CA ARG A 146 -6.50 -7.20 8.11
C ARG A 146 -6.93 -5.81 8.54
N ARG A 147 -8.23 -5.52 8.45
CA ARG A 147 -8.80 -4.28 8.97
C ARG A 147 -9.35 -4.53 10.35
N TYR A 148 -8.94 -3.74 11.33
CA TYR A 148 -9.49 -3.80 12.68
C TYR A 148 -10.59 -2.75 12.85
N ASP A 149 -11.52 -2.95 13.79
CA ASP A 149 -12.37 -1.90 14.33
C ASP A 149 -11.70 -1.23 15.55
N ARG A 150 -12.33 -0.19 16.12
CA ARG A 150 -11.76 0.53 17.27
C ARG A 150 -11.76 -0.29 18.58
N LEU A 151 -12.45 -1.43 18.61
CA LEU A 151 -12.44 -2.37 19.71
C LEU A 151 -11.38 -3.47 19.53
N GLY A 152 -10.64 -3.45 18.40
CA GLY A 152 -9.61 -4.43 18.08
C GLY A 152 -10.15 -5.70 17.41
N ASN A 153 -11.41 -5.74 16.97
CA ASN A 153 -11.94 -6.88 16.24
C ASN A 153 -11.61 -6.78 14.75
N ILE A 154 -11.35 -7.91 14.09
CA ILE A 154 -11.16 -7.93 12.64
C ILE A 154 -12.50 -7.66 11.96
N THR A 155 -12.54 -6.61 11.14
CA THR A 155 -13.66 -6.30 10.25
C THR A 155 -13.57 -7.21 9.02
N PRO A 156 -14.64 -7.94 8.67
CA PRO A 156 -14.65 -8.75 7.45
C PRO A 156 -14.34 -7.87 6.23
N SER A 157 -13.35 -8.27 5.44
CA SER A 157 -13.22 -7.75 4.08
C SER A 157 -14.45 -8.23 3.32
N ALA A 158 -15.23 -7.31 2.73
CA ALA A 158 -16.31 -7.70 1.82
C ALA A 158 -15.74 -8.71 0.81
N ALA A 159 -16.42 -9.85 0.68
CA ALA A 159 -15.87 -11.08 0.11
C ALA A 159 -15.09 -10.84 -1.18
N GLN A 160 -13.87 -11.38 -1.24
CA GLN A 160 -13.11 -11.49 -2.48
C GLN A 160 -13.98 -12.25 -3.50
N PRO A 161 -14.18 -11.76 -4.74
CA PRO A 161 -14.48 -12.65 -5.83
C PRO A 161 -13.32 -13.66 -5.91
N GLN A 162 -13.60 -14.91 -5.56
CA GLN A 162 -12.70 -16.00 -5.89
C GLN A 162 -12.64 -16.09 -7.41
N THR A 163 -11.61 -15.50 -8.02
CA THR A 163 -11.20 -15.90 -9.36
C THR A 163 -9.86 -16.59 -9.25
N SER A 164 -9.96 -17.90 -9.06
CA SER A 164 -9.09 -18.89 -9.68
C SER A 164 -8.48 -18.38 -10.99
N SER A 165 -7.16 -18.47 -11.08
CA SER A 165 -6.36 -18.61 -12.31
C SER A 165 -7.06 -18.18 -13.61
N VAL A 166 -6.87 -16.91 -13.99
CA VAL A 166 -6.79 -16.57 -15.40
C VAL A 166 -5.44 -15.89 -15.57
N ALA A 167 -4.46 -16.67 -16.02
CA ALA A 167 -3.24 -16.12 -16.58
C ALA A 167 -3.63 -15.05 -17.60
N PRO A 168 -3.03 -13.84 -17.59
CA PRO A 168 -3.22 -12.94 -18.72
C PRO A 168 -2.65 -13.67 -19.94
N ALA A 169 -3.52 -13.93 -20.91
CA ALA A 169 -3.15 -14.45 -22.20
C ALA A 169 -2.02 -13.57 -22.75
N SER A 170 -0.85 -14.17 -22.93
CA SER A 170 0.27 -13.59 -23.63
C SER A 170 -0.24 -13.12 -25.00
N ARG A 171 -0.44 -11.82 -25.18
CA ARG A 171 -0.61 -11.26 -26.51
C ARG A 171 0.80 -11.14 -27.09
N PRO A 172 1.11 -11.81 -28.22
CA PRO A 172 2.44 -11.75 -28.79
C PRO A 172 2.72 -10.32 -29.25
N LEU A 173 3.90 -9.82 -28.90
CA LEU A 173 4.50 -8.66 -29.55
C LEU A 173 4.53 -8.95 -31.05
N GLN A 174 3.76 -8.18 -31.83
CA GLN A 174 3.87 -8.20 -33.28
C GLN A 174 5.27 -7.72 -33.65
N GLU A 175 6.07 -8.64 -34.21
CA GLU A 175 7.28 -8.32 -34.96
C GLU A 175 6.91 -7.41 -36.14
N ASN A 176 7.31 -6.13 -36.08
CA ASN A 176 7.41 -5.34 -37.29
C ASN A 176 8.70 -5.73 -38.03
N SER A 177 8.61 -6.83 -38.77
CA SER A 177 9.49 -7.08 -39.91
C SER A 177 9.03 -6.18 -41.07
N THR A 178 9.73 -5.07 -41.29
CA THR A 178 9.79 -4.48 -42.64
C THR A 178 11.20 -4.69 -43.17
N SER A 179 11.43 -5.87 -43.73
CA SER A 179 12.59 -6.13 -44.57
C SER A 179 12.21 -5.93 -46.04
N GLN A 180 12.92 -4.97 -46.67
CA GLN A 180 13.39 -5.01 -48.06
C GLN A 180 12.31 -4.72 -49.16
N GLN A 181 12.57 -4.03 -50.28
CA GLN A 181 13.80 -3.85 -51.07
C GLN A 181 13.56 -2.86 -52.23
N ARG A 182 14.65 -2.29 -52.77
CA ARG A 182 14.90 -1.82 -54.16
C ARG A 182 14.23 -0.52 -54.66
N ARG A 183 15.03 0.52 -54.87
CA ARG A 183 15.80 0.76 -56.10
C ARG A 183 17.04 1.61 -55.80
#